data_AF-A0A6G0V4U3-F1
#
_entry.id   AF-A0A6G0V4U3-F1
#
_cell.length_a   1.000
_cell.length_b   1.000
_cell.length_c   1.000
_cell.angle_alpha   90.00
_cell.angle_beta   90.00
_cell.angle_gamma   90.00
#
_symmetry.space_group_name_H-M   'P 1'
#
loop_
_entity.id
_entity.type
_entity.pdbx_description
1 polymer ?
#
loop_
_entity_poly.entity_id
_entity_poly.type
_entity_poly.pdbx_seq_one_letter_code
_entity_poly.pdbx_strand_id
1 'polypeptide(L)'
;MKLYIAVLLVTVIAVEATHKCVWVRGILRCNKDPSKNFNIEVRVYDRDGISLFQMFDPDDLMGVSFTEQDGNFQLDGCGDDFNWFPGVENPPEPYIQIHHFCNSDRGETIKLPMFETFVPDTHDIGILELDKEEPKPIDVNKKSGEVQIVHTADGDELSIGPHGNEFVDQVHNPKFNAGVVKTLDQDEDSSETKKRVMITHPDGALN
;
A
#
# COMPACT_ATOMS: atom_id res chain seq x y z
N MET A 1 -14.44 15.36 51.05
CA MET A 1 -15.61 14.78 50.35
C MET A 1 -16.12 15.67 49.21
N LYS A 2 -16.47 16.95 49.46
CA LYS A 2 -16.95 17.87 48.39
C LYS A 2 -15.96 18.12 47.24
N LEU A 3 -14.66 18.25 47.54
CA LEU A 3 -13.61 18.40 46.52
C LEU A 3 -13.45 17.15 45.65
N TYR A 4 -13.49 15.96 46.25
CA TYR A 4 -13.42 14.68 45.53
C TYR A 4 -14.63 14.47 44.62
N ILE A 5 -15.83 14.86 45.07
CA ILE A 5 -17.05 14.83 44.26
C ILE A 5 -16.95 15.81 43.08
N ALA A 6 -16.41 17.01 43.30
CA ALA A 6 -16.18 17.98 42.23
C ALA A 6 -15.15 17.50 41.20
N VAL A 7 -14.04 16.90 41.66
CA VAL A 7 -13.02 16.30 40.77
C VAL A 7 -13.63 15.12 39.98
N LEU A 8 -14.37 14.22 40.63
CA LEU A 8 -15.08 13.12 39.96
C LEU A 8 -16.10 13.61 38.92
N LEU A 9 -16.88 14.64 39.23
CA LEU A 9 -17.83 15.23 38.30
C LEU A 9 -17.15 15.88 37.09
N VAL A 10 -16.00 16.53 37.28
CA VAL A 10 -15.21 17.12 36.18
C VAL A 10 -14.59 16.03 35.30
N THR A 11 -14.14 14.91 35.87
CA THR A 11 -13.58 13.80 35.09
C THR A 11 -14.62 13.03 34.28
N VAL A 12 -15.87 12.95 34.74
CA VAL A 12 -16.95 12.22 34.03
C VAL A 12 -17.45 12.96 32.78
N ILE A 13 -17.33 14.30 32.75
CA ILE A 13 -17.78 15.11 31.60
C ILE A 13 -16.73 15.10 30.46
N ALA A 14 -15.52 14.61 30.72
CA ALA A 14 -14.40 14.72 29.79
C ALA A 14 -14.15 13.48 28.92
N VAL A 15 -14.97 12.44 29.02
CA VAL A 15 -14.84 11.24 28.18
C VAL A 15 -15.81 11.37 27.01
N GLU A 16 -15.32 11.94 25.92
CA GLU A 16 -16.00 11.95 24.63
C GLU A 16 -15.30 10.92 23.72
N ALA A 17 -16.07 10.21 22.90
CA ALA A 17 -15.54 9.34 21.87
C ALA A 17 -16.18 9.73 20.53
N THR A 18 -15.39 9.68 19.47
CA THR A 18 -15.85 9.93 18.12
C THR A 18 -16.23 8.61 17.48
N HIS A 19 -17.53 8.42 17.26
CA HIS A 19 -18.08 7.27 16.56
C HIS A 19 -18.22 7.59 15.06
N LYS A 20 -17.57 6.82 14.19
CA LYS A 20 -17.74 6.93 12.74
C LYS A 20 -17.91 5.56 12.10
N CYS A 21 -18.68 5.52 11.02
CA CYS A 21 -18.89 4.33 10.23
C CYS A 21 -18.39 4.52 8.80
N VAL A 22 -18.01 3.44 8.16
CA VAL A 22 -17.57 3.39 6.77
C VAL A 22 -18.47 2.46 5.95
N TRP A 23 -18.66 2.83 4.69
CA TRP A 23 -19.13 1.91 3.66
C TRP A 23 -17.99 1.74 2.66
N VAL A 24 -17.55 0.51 2.45
CA VAL A 24 -16.46 0.15 1.54
C VAL A 24 -16.98 -0.80 0.47
N ARG A 25 -16.60 -0.56 -0.77
CA ARG A 25 -16.85 -1.50 -1.87
C ARG A 25 -15.67 -1.58 -2.83
N GLY A 26 -15.65 -2.64 -3.63
CA GLY A 26 -14.70 -2.79 -4.71
C GLY A 26 -14.79 -4.15 -5.37
N ILE A 27 -13.83 -4.41 -6.25
CA ILE A 27 -13.67 -5.66 -6.99
C ILE A 27 -12.23 -6.13 -6.85
N LEU A 28 -12.04 -7.37 -6.39
CA LEU A 28 -10.73 -8.01 -6.32
C LEU A 28 -10.50 -8.96 -7.49
N ARG A 29 -9.31 -8.91 -8.10
CA ARG A 29 -8.96 -9.70 -9.28
C ARG A 29 -7.66 -10.48 -9.09
N CYS A 30 -7.75 -11.80 -9.20
CA CYS A 30 -6.66 -12.71 -9.51
C CYS A 30 -6.71 -13.01 -11.01
N ASN A 31 -5.89 -12.36 -11.83
CA ASN A 31 -5.89 -12.57 -13.28
C ASN A 31 -5.36 -13.95 -13.71
N LYS A 32 -4.35 -14.48 -12.99
CA LYS A 32 -3.74 -15.80 -13.23
C LYS A 32 -4.73 -16.96 -12.98
N ASP A 33 -5.56 -16.84 -11.96
CA ASP A 33 -6.58 -17.84 -11.61
C ASP A 33 -7.86 -17.15 -11.10
N PRO A 34 -8.82 -16.86 -12.00
CA PRO A 34 -10.07 -16.18 -11.64
C PRO A 34 -10.94 -16.95 -10.65
N SER A 35 -10.74 -18.26 -10.47
CA SER A 35 -11.49 -19.04 -9.48
C SER A 35 -11.17 -18.59 -8.04
N LYS A 36 -10.00 -17.96 -7.85
CA LYS A 36 -9.55 -17.40 -6.57
C LYS A 36 -10.13 -16.01 -6.26
N ASN A 37 -10.97 -15.46 -7.14
CA ASN A 37 -11.72 -14.22 -6.86
C ASN A 37 -12.80 -14.41 -5.80
N PHE A 38 -13.26 -15.65 -5.59
CA PHE A 38 -14.30 -15.99 -4.63
C PHE A 38 -13.76 -16.14 -3.22
N ASN A 39 -14.51 -15.66 -2.23
CA ASN A 39 -14.23 -15.88 -0.81
C ASN A 39 -12.86 -15.34 -0.35
N ILE A 40 -12.43 -14.23 -0.94
CA ILE A 40 -11.30 -13.43 -0.46
C ILE A 40 -11.78 -12.65 0.76
N GLU A 41 -11.03 -12.70 1.85
CA GLU A 41 -11.39 -11.99 3.07
C GLU A 41 -10.95 -10.53 2.99
N VAL A 42 -11.88 -9.62 3.26
CA VAL A 42 -11.65 -8.18 3.32
C VAL A 42 -12.02 -7.68 4.70
N ARG A 43 -11.11 -7.00 5.36
CA ARG A 43 -11.31 -6.41 6.68
C ARG A 43 -11.05 -4.91 6.62
N VAL A 44 -11.82 -4.15 7.38
CA VAL A 44 -11.48 -2.77 7.71
C VAL A 44 -11.07 -2.73 9.17
N TYR A 45 -9.93 -2.10 9.42
CA TYR A 45 -9.40 -1.84 10.74
C TYR A 45 -9.37 -0.35 10.99
N ASP A 46 -9.59 0.03 12.24
CA ASP A 46 -9.19 1.31 12.80
C ASP A 46 -7.71 1.23 13.16
N ARG A 47 -6.98 2.34 13.01
CA ARG A 47 -5.60 2.39 13.45
C ARG A 47 -5.55 3.13 14.77
N ASP A 48 -5.45 2.38 15.86
CA ASP A 48 -5.32 2.98 17.18
C ASP A 48 -3.89 3.48 17.44
N GLY A 49 -3.74 4.80 17.39
CA GLY A 49 -2.71 5.54 18.11
C GLY A 49 -1.31 5.64 17.49
N ILE A 50 -0.72 6.83 17.66
CA ILE A 50 0.68 7.14 17.33
C ILE A 50 1.55 6.89 18.57
N SER A 51 2.46 5.91 18.48
CA SER A 51 3.60 5.67 19.41
C SER A 51 3.25 5.12 20.82
N LEU A 52 4.22 4.40 21.43
CA LEU A 52 4.32 3.81 22.80
C LEU A 52 3.12 3.06 23.43
N PHE A 53 1.87 3.32 23.06
CA PHE A 53 0.67 2.66 23.60
C PHE A 53 0.04 1.66 22.63
N GLN A 54 0.47 1.61 21.36
CA GLN A 54 0.00 0.64 20.36
C GLN A 54 0.23 -0.85 20.77
N MET A 55 1.15 -1.11 21.71
CA MET A 55 1.33 -2.45 22.31
C MET A 55 0.17 -2.83 23.25
N PHE A 56 -0.55 -1.84 23.77
CA PHE A 56 -1.69 -2.01 24.67
C PHE A 56 -3.02 -1.74 23.97
N ASP A 57 -2.98 -1.13 22.78
CA ASP A 57 -4.13 -0.78 21.94
C ASP A 57 -3.85 -1.23 20.49
N PRO A 58 -4.10 -2.51 20.16
CA PRO A 58 -3.91 -3.02 18.81
C PRO A 58 -5.02 -2.51 17.89
N ASP A 59 -4.70 -2.26 16.61
CA ASP A 59 -5.65 -1.88 15.56
C ASP A 59 -7.01 -2.61 15.69
N ASP A 60 -8.08 -1.86 15.96
CA ASP A 60 -9.41 -2.40 16.19
C ASP A 60 -10.12 -2.82 14.89
N LEU A 61 -10.78 -3.98 14.93
CA LEU A 61 -11.51 -4.49 13.77
C LEU A 61 -12.88 -3.80 13.64
N MET A 62 -13.04 -2.95 12.62
CA MET A 62 -14.29 -2.25 12.34
C MET A 62 -15.31 -3.12 11.60
N GLY A 63 -14.85 -4.02 10.71
CA GLY A 63 -15.74 -4.85 9.89
C GLY A 63 -15.02 -5.89 9.05
N VAL A 64 -15.75 -6.95 8.65
CA VAL A 64 -15.26 -8.06 7.81
C VAL A 64 -16.31 -8.39 6.76
N SER A 65 -15.84 -8.66 5.54
CA SER A 65 -16.65 -9.17 4.43
C SER A 65 -15.84 -10.14 3.57
N PHE A 66 -16.52 -10.80 2.64
CA PHE A 66 -15.90 -11.73 1.70
C PHE A 66 -16.35 -11.39 0.28
N THR A 67 -15.48 -11.62 -0.70
CA THR A 67 -15.83 -11.42 -2.10
C THR A 67 -16.78 -12.50 -2.64
N GLU A 68 -17.67 -12.08 -3.54
CA GLU A 68 -18.51 -12.95 -4.34
C GLU A 68 -17.71 -13.62 -5.49
N GLN A 69 -18.37 -14.49 -6.28
CA GLN A 69 -17.71 -15.27 -7.34
C GLN A 69 -16.97 -14.41 -8.37
N ASP A 70 -17.51 -13.23 -8.64
CA ASP A 70 -16.96 -12.27 -9.58
C ASP A 70 -15.99 -11.27 -8.92
N GLY A 71 -15.60 -11.49 -7.67
CA GLY A 71 -14.67 -10.66 -6.92
C GLY A 71 -15.27 -9.39 -6.32
N ASN A 72 -16.57 -9.11 -6.53
CA ASN A 72 -17.23 -7.97 -5.90
C ASN A 72 -17.33 -8.17 -4.38
N PHE A 73 -17.17 -7.10 -3.62
CA PHE A 73 -17.49 -7.07 -2.19
C PHE A 73 -18.11 -5.73 -1.79
N GLN A 74 -18.88 -5.79 -0.71
CA GLN A 74 -19.36 -4.63 0.03
C GLN A 74 -19.17 -4.91 1.52
N LEU A 75 -18.78 -3.89 2.27
CA LEU A 75 -18.47 -4.00 3.68
C LEU A 75 -18.93 -2.71 4.37
N ASP A 76 -19.67 -2.87 5.47
CA ASP A 76 -19.95 -1.82 6.43
C ASP A 76 -19.27 -2.13 7.77
N GLY A 77 -18.82 -1.08 8.45
CA GLY A 77 -18.12 -1.20 9.73
C GLY A 77 -18.08 0.14 10.45
N CYS A 78 -17.89 0.12 11.76
CA CYS A 78 -17.78 1.32 12.59
C CYS A 78 -16.62 1.21 13.56
N GLY A 79 -16.04 2.35 13.92
CA GLY A 79 -14.98 2.50 14.90
C GLY A 79 -15.35 3.58 15.92
N ASP A 80 -14.79 3.47 17.11
CA ASP A 80 -15.03 4.34 18.26
C ASP A 80 -13.71 4.77 18.87
N ASP A 81 -13.29 6.00 18.58
CA ASP A 81 -12.02 6.52 19.05
C ASP A 81 -12.21 7.48 20.23
N PHE A 82 -11.44 7.33 21.30
CA PHE A 82 -11.51 8.25 22.43
C PHE A 82 -10.89 9.62 22.08
N ASN A 83 -11.62 10.69 22.39
CA ASN A 83 -11.12 12.06 22.22
C ASN A 83 -10.08 12.35 23.32
N TRP A 84 -8.80 12.14 22.99
CA TRP A 84 -7.69 12.29 23.93
C TRP A 84 -7.60 13.72 24.54
N PHE A 85 -8.10 14.72 23.81
CA PHE A 85 -8.15 16.11 24.24
C PHE A 85 -9.58 16.66 24.21
N PRO A 86 -10.06 17.30 25.30
CA PRO A 86 -11.41 17.86 25.34
C PRO A 86 -11.65 18.85 24.19
N GLY A 87 -12.73 18.63 23.42
CA GLY A 87 -13.11 19.49 22.30
C GLY A 87 -12.33 19.28 21.01
N VAL A 88 -11.46 18.26 20.92
CA VAL A 88 -10.80 17.83 19.68
C VAL A 88 -11.32 16.43 19.34
N GLU A 89 -12.00 16.30 18.20
CA GLU A 89 -12.42 14.99 17.70
C GLU A 89 -11.17 14.18 17.30
N ASN A 90 -11.14 12.91 17.71
CA ASN A 90 -10.22 11.89 17.22
C ASN A 90 -11.08 10.90 16.42
N PRO A 91 -11.35 11.11 15.12
CA PRO A 91 -12.10 10.12 14.35
C PRO A 91 -11.24 8.89 14.07
N PRO A 92 -11.86 7.70 13.90
CA PRO A 92 -11.21 6.51 13.39
C PRO A 92 -10.29 6.77 12.19
N GLU A 93 -9.19 6.03 12.11
CA GLU A 93 -8.18 6.06 11.05
C GLU A 93 -8.26 4.79 10.17
N PRO A 94 -9.33 4.60 9.38
CA PRO A 94 -9.63 3.31 8.79
C PRO A 94 -8.64 2.92 7.69
N TYR A 95 -8.27 1.64 7.65
CA TYR A 95 -7.52 1.04 6.55
C TYR A 95 -8.03 -0.36 6.21
N ILE A 96 -7.82 -0.78 4.96
CA ILE A 96 -8.29 -2.07 4.47
C ILE A 96 -7.16 -3.09 4.51
N GLN A 97 -7.45 -4.28 5.03
CA GLN A 97 -6.61 -5.47 4.94
C GLN A 97 -7.30 -6.53 4.09
N ILE A 98 -6.58 -7.09 3.11
CA ILE A 98 -7.10 -8.12 2.20
C ILE A 98 -6.23 -9.36 2.36
N HIS A 99 -6.86 -10.51 2.64
CA HIS A 99 -6.19 -11.80 2.68
C HIS A 99 -6.65 -12.67 1.50
N HIS A 100 -5.73 -13.01 0.60
CA HIS A 100 -6.01 -13.64 -0.70
C HIS A 100 -5.03 -14.76 -1.05
N PHE A 101 -5.38 -15.59 -2.04
CA PHE A 101 -4.57 -16.75 -2.46
C PHE A 101 -4.07 -16.67 -3.91
N CYS A 102 -4.16 -15.49 -4.54
CA CYS A 102 -3.88 -15.35 -5.98
C CYS A 102 -2.47 -15.80 -6.40
N ASN A 103 -1.44 -15.53 -5.58
CA ASN A 103 -0.04 -15.89 -5.91
C ASN A 103 0.47 -17.13 -5.17
N SER A 104 -0.18 -17.52 -4.06
CA SER A 104 0.26 -18.62 -3.22
C SER A 104 -0.91 -19.31 -2.52
N ASP A 105 -0.85 -20.64 -2.44
CA ASP A 105 -1.83 -21.43 -1.68
C ASP A 105 -1.67 -21.30 -0.16
N ARG A 106 -0.58 -20.66 0.31
CA ARG A 106 -0.39 -20.29 1.72
C ARG A 106 -1.12 -19.00 2.12
N GLY A 107 -1.65 -18.27 1.15
CA GLY A 107 -2.29 -16.98 1.36
C GLY A 107 -1.27 -15.84 1.54
N GLU A 108 -1.68 -14.66 1.12
CA GLU A 108 -0.94 -13.40 1.21
C GLU A 108 -1.86 -12.33 1.79
N THR A 109 -1.27 -11.37 2.49
CA THR A 109 -2.02 -10.26 3.07
C THR A 109 -1.44 -8.95 2.58
N ILE A 110 -2.30 -8.10 2.02
CA ILE A 110 -1.95 -6.73 1.65
C ILE A 110 -2.73 -5.75 2.52
N LYS A 111 -2.14 -4.58 2.76
CA LYS A 111 -2.78 -3.46 3.44
C LYS A 111 -2.85 -2.28 2.48
N LEU A 112 -4.04 -1.71 2.31
CA LEU A 112 -4.20 -0.47 1.56
C LEU A 112 -3.89 0.74 2.47
N PRO A 113 -3.57 1.91 1.89
CA PRO A 113 -3.45 3.14 2.66
C PRO A 113 -4.71 3.47 3.47
N MET A 114 -4.54 4.28 4.51
CA MET A 114 -5.67 4.84 5.26
C MET A 114 -6.55 5.72 4.36
N PHE A 115 -7.82 5.85 4.72
CA PHE A 115 -8.78 6.68 4.02
C PHE A 115 -9.67 7.46 5.00
N GLU A 116 -10.33 8.52 4.52
CA GLU A 116 -11.13 9.44 5.36
C GLU A 116 -12.59 9.57 4.85
N THR A 117 -13.08 8.57 4.12
CA THR A 117 -14.45 8.54 3.60
C THR A 117 -15.35 7.81 4.59
N PHE A 118 -16.26 8.56 5.22
CA PHE A 118 -17.23 8.04 6.18
C PHE A 118 -18.66 8.16 5.65
N VAL A 119 -19.58 7.38 6.24
CA VAL A 119 -21.02 7.44 5.95
C VAL A 119 -21.54 8.88 6.05
N PRO A 120 -22.37 9.36 5.11
CA PRO A 120 -23.11 8.59 4.08
C PRO A 120 -22.33 8.32 2.78
N ASP A 121 -21.08 8.77 2.67
CA ASP A 121 -20.28 8.53 1.48
C ASP A 121 -19.68 7.11 1.50
N THR A 122 -19.45 6.55 0.31
CA THR A 122 -18.87 5.21 0.14
C THR A 122 -17.43 5.32 -0.33
N HIS A 123 -16.52 4.64 0.36
CA HIS A 123 -15.15 4.43 -0.08
C HIS A 123 -15.11 3.33 -1.15
N ASP A 124 -14.89 3.71 -2.40
CA ASP A 124 -14.79 2.79 -3.53
C ASP A 124 -13.32 2.61 -3.93
N ILE A 125 -12.78 1.41 -3.72
CA ILE A 125 -11.38 1.09 -4.08
C ILE A 125 -11.22 0.71 -5.56
N GLY A 126 -12.33 0.67 -6.32
CA GLY A 126 -12.33 0.26 -7.72
C GLY A 126 -11.97 -1.22 -7.91
N ILE A 127 -11.17 -1.48 -8.95
CA ILE A 127 -10.65 -2.83 -9.25
C ILE A 127 -9.22 -2.93 -8.75
N LEU A 128 -8.96 -3.90 -7.88
CA LEU A 128 -7.62 -4.19 -7.37
C LEU A 128 -7.12 -5.53 -7.91
N GLU A 129 -6.03 -5.49 -8.66
CA GLU A 129 -5.32 -6.68 -9.13
C GLU A 129 -4.36 -7.18 -8.05
N LEU A 130 -4.61 -8.40 -7.57
CA LEU A 130 -3.91 -8.99 -6.43
C LEU A 130 -2.73 -9.88 -6.81
N ASP A 131 -2.53 -10.12 -8.11
CA ASP A 131 -1.49 -10.98 -8.65
C ASP A 131 -0.41 -10.24 -9.45
N LYS A 132 -0.46 -8.90 -9.41
CA LYS A 132 0.56 -8.03 -9.96
C LYS A 132 1.74 -8.00 -9.01
N GLU A 133 2.91 -8.43 -9.48
CA GLU A 133 4.14 -8.34 -8.70
C GLU A 133 4.47 -6.87 -8.45
N GLU A 134 4.75 -6.50 -7.19
CA GLU A 134 5.43 -5.24 -6.95
C GLU A 134 6.81 -5.28 -7.61
N PRO A 135 7.21 -4.24 -8.34
CA PRO A 135 8.53 -4.21 -8.94
C PRO A 135 9.58 -4.33 -7.83
N LYS A 136 10.38 -5.41 -7.86
CA LYS A 136 11.45 -5.60 -6.90
C LYS A 136 12.40 -4.39 -6.98
N PRO A 137 12.79 -3.79 -5.85
CA PRO A 137 13.84 -2.77 -5.85
C PRO A 137 15.07 -3.34 -6.54
N ILE A 138 15.56 -2.63 -7.57
CA ILE A 138 16.80 -2.99 -8.24
C ILE A 138 17.93 -2.82 -7.23
N ASP A 139 18.54 -3.93 -6.81
CA ASP A 139 19.69 -3.91 -5.91
C ASP A 139 20.95 -3.53 -6.69
N VAL A 140 21.22 -2.21 -6.77
CA VAL A 140 22.36 -1.62 -7.51
C VAL A 140 23.72 -2.01 -6.89
N ASN A 141 23.74 -2.65 -5.72
CA ASN A 141 24.97 -3.07 -5.03
C ASN A 141 25.32 -4.56 -5.20
N LYS A 142 24.58 -5.32 -6.01
CA LYS A 142 24.95 -6.71 -6.32
C LYS A 142 26.28 -6.71 -7.10
N LYS A 143 27.33 -7.26 -6.49
CA LYS A 143 28.72 -7.22 -6.95
C LYS A 143 28.85 -7.57 -8.45
N SER A 144 29.41 -6.61 -9.18
CA SER A 144 30.17 -6.72 -10.45
C SER A 144 30.58 -8.17 -10.77
N GLY A 145 29.79 -8.84 -11.61
CA GLY A 145 30.11 -10.18 -12.11
C GLY A 145 28.91 -10.96 -12.64
N GLU A 146 27.69 -10.58 -12.26
CA GLU A 146 26.46 -11.24 -12.73
C GLU A 146 25.76 -10.33 -13.75
N VAL A 147 25.69 -10.77 -15.02
CA VAL A 147 24.86 -10.12 -16.04
C VAL A 147 23.42 -10.24 -15.56
N GLN A 148 22.81 -9.10 -15.22
CA GLN A 148 21.39 -9.07 -14.90
C GLN A 148 20.59 -9.02 -16.20
N ILE A 149 19.74 -10.03 -16.35
CA ILE A 149 18.68 -10.07 -17.36
C ILE A 149 17.46 -9.41 -16.72
N VAL A 150 17.02 -8.29 -17.29
CA VAL A 150 15.85 -7.54 -16.85
C VAL A 150 14.72 -7.81 -17.83
N HIS A 151 13.61 -8.34 -17.34
CA HIS A 151 12.37 -8.43 -18.10
C HIS A 151 11.58 -7.14 -17.89
N THR A 152 11.21 -6.47 -18.98
CA THR A 152 10.34 -5.30 -18.94
C THR A 152 8.87 -5.71 -18.84
N ALA A 153 8.00 -4.76 -18.46
CA ALA A 153 6.55 -4.99 -18.34
C ALA A 153 5.88 -5.45 -19.65
N ASP A 154 6.56 -5.27 -20.78
CA ASP A 154 6.12 -5.69 -22.12
C ASP A 154 6.69 -7.07 -22.55
N GLY A 155 7.52 -7.70 -21.71
CA GLY A 155 8.09 -9.04 -21.94
C GLY A 155 9.46 -9.06 -22.64
N ASP A 156 10.07 -7.91 -22.92
CA ASP A 156 11.38 -7.85 -23.58
C ASP A 156 12.55 -8.09 -22.59
N GLU A 157 13.56 -8.85 -23.04
CA GLU A 157 14.82 -9.12 -22.33
C GLU A 157 15.87 -8.03 -22.59
N LEU A 158 16.34 -7.36 -21.53
CA LEU A 158 17.54 -6.51 -21.59
C LEU A 158 18.66 -7.09 -20.75
N SER A 159 19.88 -7.13 -21.30
CA SER A 159 21.09 -7.51 -20.57
C SER A 159 21.95 -6.28 -20.28
N ILE A 160 22.37 -6.12 -19.02
CA ILE A 160 23.21 -4.99 -18.59
C ILE A 160 24.65 -5.47 -18.42
N GLY A 161 25.58 -4.81 -19.13
CA GLY A 161 27.01 -5.11 -19.10
C GLY A 161 27.74 -4.61 -17.84
N PRO A 162 28.94 -5.14 -17.56
CA PRO A 162 29.69 -4.93 -16.31
C PRO A 162 30.26 -3.52 -16.12
N HIS A 163 30.25 -2.68 -17.15
CA HIS A 163 30.53 -1.26 -17.04
C HIS A 163 29.20 -0.55 -17.27
N GLY A 164 28.60 -0.01 -16.20
CA GLY A 164 27.23 0.54 -16.14
C GLY A 164 26.93 1.74 -17.04
N ASN A 165 27.66 1.91 -18.15
CA ASN A 165 27.56 3.00 -19.09
C ASN A 165 27.49 2.52 -20.55
N GLU A 166 27.52 1.21 -20.84
CA GLU A 166 27.53 0.71 -22.22
C GLU A 166 26.62 -0.53 -22.37
N PHE A 167 25.59 -0.39 -23.22
CA PHE A 167 24.74 -1.49 -23.66
C PHE A 167 25.49 -2.31 -24.72
N VAL A 168 25.53 -3.64 -24.56
CA VAL A 168 25.94 -4.54 -25.63
C VAL A 168 24.67 -5.10 -26.27
N ASP A 169 24.24 -4.48 -27.37
CA ASP A 169 23.25 -5.04 -28.29
C ASP A 169 23.77 -6.37 -28.82
N GLN A 170 23.12 -7.50 -28.52
CA GLN A 170 23.02 -8.62 -29.46
C GLN A 170 21.88 -9.58 -29.08
N VAL A 171 20.62 -9.28 -29.43
CA VAL A 171 19.67 -10.31 -29.95
C VAL A 171 18.67 -9.68 -30.94
N HIS A 172 18.97 -9.76 -32.24
CA HIS A 172 18.02 -9.80 -33.37
C HIS A 172 16.75 -8.93 -33.36
N ASN A 173 16.84 -7.61 -33.17
CA ASN A 173 15.75 -6.69 -33.57
C ASN A 173 16.27 -5.32 -34.04
N PRO A 174 16.16 -4.96 -35.34
CA PRO A 174 16.83 -3.78 -35.91
C PRO A 174 16.12 -2.44 -35.65
N LYS A 175 15.39 -2.28 -34.53
CA LYS A 175 14.50 -1.12 -34.31
C LYS A 175 14.82 -0.20 -33.14
N PHE A 176 15.87 -0.43 -32.37
CA PHE A 176 16.24 0.48 -31.28
C PHE A 176 17.63 1.07 -31.49
N ASN A 177 17.72 2.40 -31.47
CA ASN A 177 18.98 3.14 -31.45
C ASN A 177 19.36 3.41 -29.99
N ALA A 178 20.65 3.24 -29.68
CA ALA A 178 21.25 3.39 -28.36
C ALA A 178 20.81 4.65 -27.59
N GLY A 179 20.35 4.48 -26.34
CA GLY A 179 20.07 5.55 -25.39
C GLY A 179 21.19 5.72 -24.36
N VAL A 180 21.37 6.94 -23.84
CA VAL A 180 22.38 7.26 -22.81
C VAL A 180 21.69 7.38 -21.45
N VAL A 181 22.12 6.60 -20.46
CA VAL A 181 21.67 6.75 -19.07
C VAL A 181 22.47 7.85 -18.40
N LYS A 182 21.79 8.86 -17.83
CA LYS A 182 22.40 9.85 -16.94
C LYS A 182 21.95 9.60 -15.51
N THR A 183 22.91 9.36 -14.62
CA THR A 183 22.69 9.38 -13.17
C THR A 183 22.74 10.81 -12.67
N LEU A 184 21.67 11.27 -12.03
CA LEU A 184 21.68 12.50 -11.23
C LEU A 184 21.93 12.11 -9.77
N ASP A 185 23.05 12.58 -9.22
CA ASP A 185 23.28 12.51 -7.78
C ASP A 185 22.44 13.63 -7.14
N GLN A 186 21.52 13.27 -6.24
CA GLN A 186 20.86 14.24 -5.36
C GLN A 186 21.59 14.24 -4.02
N ASP A 187 21.84 15.46 -3.53
CA ASP A 187 22.69 15.78 -2.39
C ASP A 187 22.32 15.04 -1.09
N GLU A 188 23.39 14.72 -0.35
CA GLU A 188 23.43 13.95 0.89
C GLU A 188 22.69 14.64 2.04
N ASP A 189 21.60 14.05 2.51
CA ASP A 189 21.32 13.90 3.95
C ASP A 189 20.29 12.77 4.18
N SER A 190 20.57 11.90 5.15
CA SER A 190 19.81 10.69 5.54
C SER A 190 20.09 9.39 4.75
N SER A 191 20.11 8.28 5.50
CA SER A 191 20.88 7.05 5.31
C SER A 191 20.41 6.06 4.24
N GLU A 192 19.87 6.54 3.11
CA GLU A 192 19.53 5.69 1.97
C GLU A 192 19.66 6.47 0.65
N THR A 193 20.76 6.29 -0.07
CA THR A 193 20.98 6.95 -1.36
C THR A 193 20.09 6.31 -2.43
N LYS A 194 18.90 6.86 -2.63
CA LYS A 194 17.98 6.43 -3.67
C LYS A 194 18.37 7.07 -5.01
N LYS A 195 19.10 6.35 -5.86
CA LYS A 195 19.40 6.80 -7.23
C LYS A 195 18.19 6.61 -8.13
N ARG A 196 17.71 7.71 -8.74
CA ARG A 196 16.64 7.68 -9.74
C ARG A 196 17.28 7.58 -11.13
N VAL A 197 16.91 6.56 -11.89
CA VAL A 197 17.37 6.39 -13.27
C VAL A 197 16.32 7.03 -14.19
N MET A 198 16.72 8.06 -14.96
CA MET A 198 15.93 8.55 -16.08
C MET A 198 16.45 7.90 -17.36
N ILE A 199 15.53 7.32 -18.15
CA ILE A 199 15.81 6.84 -19.49
C ILE A 199 15.37 7.96 -20.45
N THR A 200 16.32 8.58 -21.15
CA THR A 200 16.00 9.60 -22.16
C THR A 200 16.09 9.01 -23.55
N HIS A 201 15.02 9.16 -24.35
CA HIS A 201 15.08 8.84 -25.77
C HIS A 201 15.96 9.85 -26.53
N PRO A 202 16.56 9.46 -27.67
CA PRO A 202 17.41 10.34 -28.48
C PRO A 202 16.67 11.56 -29.07
N ASP A 203 15.34 11.61 -28.99
CA ASP A 203 14.49 12.74 -29.40
C ASP A 203 14.14 13.72 -28.27
N GLY A 204 14.60 13.46 -27.03
CA GLY A 204 14.49 14.40 -25.90
C GLY A 204 13.17 14.34 -25.15
N ALA A 205 12.30 13.35 -25.38
CA ALA A 205 11.12 13.13 -24.55
C ALA A 205 11.48 12.42 -23.23
N LEU A 206 10.93 12.92 -22.12
CA LEU A 206 11.05 12.34 -20.77
C LEU A 206 9.76 11.59 -20.42
N ASN A 207 9.89 10.40 -19.83
CA ASN A 207 8.84 9.76 -19.03
C ASN A 207 9.25 9.78 -17.55
#